data_AF-A0A815UM91-F1
#
_entry.id   AF-A0A815UM91-F1
#
_cell.length_a   1.000
_cell.length_b   1.000
_cell.length_c   1.000
_cell.angle_alpha   90.00
_cell.angle_beta   90.00
_cell.angle_gamma   90.00
#
_symmetry.space_group_name_H-M   'P 1'
#
loop_
_entity.id
_entity.type
_entity.pdbx_description
1 polymer ?
#
loop_
_entity_poly.entity_id
_entity_poly.type
_entity_poly.pdbx_seq_one_letter_code
_entity_poly.pdbx_strand_id
1 'polypeptide(L)'
;MALIQSLCMLAIFSDALVCRQFAMKNNTTTTTATTSTSTSTLTSTVVNNTNPLAPSRLESIKNSYSELNLLSKTNPSDFIFDFDKAVTGVSTGTGGRTVAATAANFPGLINHGIAMTIGFLGPCGINLPHTHPRATEINFS
;
A
#
# COMPACT_ATOMS: atom_id res chain seq x y z
N MET A 1 23.92 -2.21 -41.65
CA MET A 1 24.46 -1.05 -42.39
C MET A 1 23.60 0.14 -41.99
N ALA A 2 23.90 0.80 -40.87
CA ALA A 2 24.71 2.05 -40.80
C ALA A 2 24.13 3.11 -41.75
N LEU A 3 23.60 4.25 -41.28
CA LEU A 3 24.35 5.37 -40.69
C LEU A 3 23.35 6.36 -40.02
N ILE A 4 23.61 6.84 -38.78
CA ILE A 4 24.10 8.20 -38.41
C ILE A 4 23.02 9.30 -38.52
N GLN A 5 22.86 10.32 -37.67
CA GLN A 5 23.26 10.76 -36.33
C GLN A 5 22.79 12.24 -36.30
N SER A 6 22.56 12.79 -35.11
CA SER A 6 22.71 14.23 -34.82
C SER A 6 21.65 15.21 -35.35
N LEU A 7 20.84 15.76 -34.43
CA LEU A 7 21.19 17.09 -33.92
C LEU A 7 20.58 17.33 -32.54
N CYS A 8 21.47 17.73 -31.64
CA CYS A 8 21.24 18.24 -30.31
C CYS A 8 20.66 19.67 -30.37
N MET A 9 20.24 20.16 -29.20
CA MET A 9 20.29 21.57 -28.77
C MET A 9 18.98 22.38 -28.83
N LEU A 10 18.37 22.56 -27.64
CA LEU A 10 17.78 23.78 -27.05
C LEU A 10 16.84 23.32 -25.91
N ALA A 11 16.82 23.81 -24.68
CA ALA A 11 17.60 24.76 -23.92
C ALA A 11 17.26 24.52 -22.44
N ILE A 12 18.20 24.76 -21.53
CA ILE A 12 17.98 24.82 -20.08
C ILE A 12 17.70 26.31 -19.72
N PHE A 13 16.90 26.51 -18.65
CA PHE A 13 16.61 27.74 -17.89
C PHE A 13 15.45 28.63 -18.37
N SER A 14 14.38 28.72 -17.58
CA SER A 14 14.06 29.93 -16.79
C SER A 14 12.69 29.84 -16.09
N ASP A 15 12.66 30.38 -14.87
CA ASP A 15 11.51 30.55 -13.99
C ASP A 15 10.26 31.17 -14.65
N ALA A 16 9.09 30.67 -14.24
CA ALA A 16 7.86 31.44 -14.27
C ALA A 16 6.93 31.03 -13.13
N LEU A 17 7.09 31.69 -11.99
CA LEU A 17 6.05 31.90 -11.00
C LEU A 17 5.06 32.91 -11.57
N VAL A 18 3.82 32.50 -11.89
CA VAL A 18 2.67 33.43 -11.96
C VAL A 18 1.41 32.76 -11.41
N CYS A 19 0.81 33.46 -10.46
CA CYS A 19 -0.49 33.25 -9.85
C CYS A 19 -1.62 32.93 -10.83
N ARG A 20 -2.50 32.02 -10.44
CA ARG A 20 -3.94 32.15 -10.74
C ARG A 20 -4.75 32.05 -9.45
N GLN A 21 -5.45 33.14 -9.15
CA GLN A 21 -6.51 33.26 -8.16
C GLN A 21 -7.87 33.30 -8.89
N PHE A 22 -8.92 32.94 -8.14
CA PHE A 22 -10.37 33.04 -8.38
C PHE A 22 -11.04 31.83 -9.07
N ALA A 23 -12.14 31.26 -8.57
CA ALA A 23 -13.21 31.86 -7.76
C ALA A 23 -13.89 30.84 -6.80
N MET A 24 -14.35 31.35 -5.65
CA MET A 24 -15.24 30.66 -4.71
C MET A 24 -16.68 30.64 -5.23
N LYS A 25 -17.37 29.51 -5.08
CA LYS A 25 -18.83 29.41 -5.28
C LYS A 25 -19.48 29.22 -3.90
N ASN A 26 -20.05 30.30 -3.37
CA ASN A 26 -20.90 30.27 -2.18
C ASN A 26 -22.15 29.42 -2.46
N ASN A 27 -22.37 28.37 -1.68
CA ASN A 27 -23.68 27.74 -1.57
C ASN A 27 -24.20 27.98 -0.15
N THR A 28 -25.11 28.92 -0.03
CA THR A 28 -25.92 29.14 1.17
C THR A 28 -26.94 28.01 1.25
N THR A 29 -26.76 27.10 2.20
CA THR A 29 -27.82 26.14 2.57
C THR A 29 -28.17 26.33 4.04
N THR A 30 -29.40 26.77 4.24
CA THR A 30 -30.14 26.97 5.48
C THR A 30 -29.96 25.83 6.48
N THR A 31 -29.51 26.15 7.69
CA THR A 31 -29.45 25.24 8.84
C THR A 31 -30.85 25.07 9.43
N THR A 32 -31.44 23.88 9.29
CA THR A 32 -32.59 23.46 10.09
C THR A 32 -32.17 22.22 10.87
N ALA A 33 -32.18 22.32 12.20
CA ALA A 33 -31.88 21.21 13.09
C ALA A 33 -33.00 20.16 12.98
N THR A 34 -32.66 18.92 12.67
CA THR A 34 -33.59 17.79 12.77
C THR A 34 -32.88 16.60 13.38
N THR A 35 -33.26 16.31 14.63
CA THR A 35 -32.94 15.10 15.37
C THR A 35 -33.45 13.89 14.59
N SER A 36 -32.56 12.99 14.19
CA SER A 36 -32.95 11.68 13.64
C SER A 36 -32.15 10.57 14.31
N THR A 37 -32.91 9.71 14.98
CA THR A 37 -32.53 8.51 15.72
C THR A 37 -31.86 7.50 14.80
N SER A 38 -30.61 7.12 15.10
CA SER A 38 -29.90 6.07 14.38
C SER A 38 -30.36 4.69 14.82
N THR A 39 -31.31 4.11 14.07
CA THR A 39 -31.61 2.68 14.16
C THR A 39 -30.48 1.90 13.48
N SER A 40 -29.75 1.11 14.26
CA SER A 40 -28.67 0.24 13.79
C SER A 40 -29.23 -0.93 12.98
N THR A 41 -29.23 -0.81 11.65
CA THR A 41 -29.31 -1.95 10.74
C THR A 41 -27.90 -2.44 10.45
N LEU A 42 -27.61 -3.70 10.82
CA LEU A 42 -26.41 -4.44 10.44
C LEU A 42 -26.44 -4.75 8.94
N THR A 43 -26.25 -3.75 8.09
CA THR A 43 -25.85 -3.95 6.70
C THR A 43 -24.35 -4.17 6.70
N SER A 44 -23.94 -5.41 6.44
CA SER A 44 -22.58 -5.74 6.00
C SER A 44 -22.35 -4.97 4.70
N THR A 45 -21.75 -3.79 4.81
CA THR A 45 -21.19 -3.10 3.65
C THR A 45 -20.05 -3.97 3.17
N VAL A 46 -20.32 -4.75 2.12
CA VAL A 46 -19.25 -5.30 1.30
C VAL A 46 -18.47 -4.09 0.80
N VAL A 47 -17.33 -3.82 1.44
CA VAL A 47 -16.37 -2.81 0.99
C VAL A 47 -15.79 -3.37 -0.30
N ASN A 48 -16.47 -3.10 -1.42
CA ASN A 48 -15.96 -3.33 -2.77
C ASN A 48 -14.88 -2.30 -3.07
N ASN A 49 -13.75 -2.41 -2.36
CA ASN A 49 -12.55 -1.72 -2.78
C ASN A 49 -11.86 -2.60 -3.81
N THR A 50 -11.86 -2.16 -5.06
CA THR A 50 -11.14 -2.83 -6.16
C THR A 50 -9.64 -2.90 -5.89
N ASN A 51 -9.11 -2.07 -4.98
CA ASN A 51 -7.77 -2.20 -4.46
C ASN A 51 -7.71 -3.16 -3.26
N PRO A 52 -7.04 -4.32 -3.37
CA PRO A 52 -6.92 -5.28 -2.27
C PRO A 52 -6.18 -4.72 -1.05
N LEU A 53 -5.35 -3.68 -1.22
CA LEU A 53 -4.55 -3.04 -0.17
C LEU A 53 -5.14 -1.72 0.33
N ALA A 54 -6.40 -1.43 0.01
CA ALA A 54 -7.01 -0.19 0.48
C ALA A 54 -7.09 -0.14 2.03
N PRO A 55 -6.73 0.99 2.67
CA PRO A 55 -6.71 1.08 4.13
C PRO A 55 -8.06 0.74 4.78
N SER A 56 -9.18 1.20 4.21
CA SER A 56 -10.52 0.90 4.75
C SER A 56 -10.88 -0.57 4.72
N ARG A 57 -10.41 -1.30 3.70
CA ARG A 57 -10.57 -2.76 3.59
C ARG A 57 -9.67 -3.46 4.59
N LEU A 58 -8.41 -3.05 4.69
CA LEU A 58 -7.44 -3.67 5.60
C LEU A 58 -7.87 -3.51 7.06
N GLU A 59 -8.40 -2.34 7.43
CA GLU A 59 -8.99 -2.12 8.76
C GLU A 59 -10.26 -2.96 8.99
N SER A 60 -11.08 -3.20 7.97
CA SER A 60 -12.26 -4.06 8.12
C SER A 60 -11.88 -5.52 8.36
N ILE A 61 -10.79 -6.00 7.73
CA ILE A 61 -10.21 -7.34 7.94
C ILE A 61 -9.59 -7.43 9.34
N LYS A 62 -8.81 -6.43 9.78
CA LYS A 62 -8.23 -6.41 11.14
C LYS A 62 -9.29 -6.49 12.23
N ASN A 63 -10.40 -5.78 12.05
CA ASN A 63 -11.51 -5.74 13.00
C ASN A 63 -12.48 -6.93 12.86
N SER A 64 -12.04 -8.07 12.33
CA SER A 64 -12.86 -9.29 12.29
C SER A 64 -12.98 -9.92 13.68
N TYR A 65 -14.22 -10.15 14.15
CA TYR A 65 -14.48 -10.72 15.48
C TYR A 65 -14.47 -12.25 15.54
N SER A 66 -14.64 -12.92 14.39
CA SER A 66 -14.68 -14.37 14.27
C SER A 66 -14.08 -14.82 12.94
N GLU A 67 -13.68 -16.09 12.83
CA GLU A 67 -13.15 -16.65 11.58
C GLU A 67 -14.15 -16.53 10.43
N LEU A 68 -15.44 -16.78 10.69
CA LEU A 68 -16.49 -16.61 9.67
C LEU A 68 -16.58 -15.15 9.18
N ASN A 69 -16.41 -14.19 10.09
CA ASN A 69 -16.39 -12.78 9.73
C ASN A 69 -15.14 -12.42 8.91
N LEU A 70 -13.97 -12.98 9.24
CA LEU A 70 -12.74 -12.82 8.47
C LEU A 70 -12.90 -13.39 7.06
N LEU A 71 -13.37 -14.63 6.95
CA LEU A 71 -13.62 -15.32 5.67
C LEU A 71 -14.62 -14.57 4.79
N SER A 72 -15.62 -13.90 5.39
CA SER A 72 -16.59 -13.10 4.63
C SER A 72 -15.99 -11.83 4.00
N LYS A 73 -14.79 -11.41 4.42
CA LYS A 73 -14.12 -10.17 3.98
C LYS A 73 -12.86 -10.43 3.14
N THR A 74 -12.41 -11.67 3.09
CA THR A 74 -11.22 -12.10 2.35
C THR A 74 -11.60 -12.96 1.15
N ASN A 75 -10.68 -13.04 0.19
CA ASN A 75 -10.77 -13.87 -0.99
C ASN A 75 -9.56 -14.83 -1.01
N PRO A 76 -9.65 -15.97 -1.72
CA PRO A 76 -8.51 -16.88 -1.87
C PRO A 76 -7.22 -16.20 -2.37
N SER A 77 -7.35 -15.18 -3.22
CA SER A 77 -6.21 -14.41 -3.75
C SER A 77 -5.48 -13.57 -2.69
N ASP A 78 -6.14 -13.23 -1.57
CA ASP A 78 -5.51 -12.48 -0.47
C ASP A 78 -4.46 -13.30 0.30
N PHE A 79 -4.40 -14.61 0.07
CA PHE A 79 -3.47 -15.55 0.68
C PHE A 79 -2.31 -15.93 -0.25
N ILE A 80 -2.22 -15.30 -1.42
CA ILE A 80 -1.13 -15.50 -2.38
C ILE A 80 -0.32 -14.22 -2.46
N PHE A 81 0.97 -14.31 -2.15
CA PHE A 81 1.92 -13.20 -2.29
C PHE A 81 3.05 -13.60 -3.25
N ASP A 82 3.19 -12.84 -4.34
CA ASP A 82 4.25 -13.04 -5.33
C ASP A 82 5.42 -12.10 -5.03
N PHE A 83 6.52 -12.65 -4.50
CA PHE A 83 7.71 -11.89 -4.12
C PHE A 83 8.50 -11.34 -5.33
N ASP A 84 8.34 -11.92 -6.52
CA ASP A 84 9.00 -11.45 -7.73
C ASP A 84 8.25 -10.28 -8.37
N LYS A 85 6.91 -10.23 -8.19
CA LYS A 85 6.06 -9.16 -8.73
C LYS A 85 5.59 -8.14 -7.68
N ALA A 86 6.13 -8.19 -6.46
CA ALA A 86 5.75 -7.27 -5.40
C ALA A 86 6.11 -5.82 -5.76
N VAL A 87 5.13 -4.91 -5.62
CA VAL A 87 5.29 -3.47 -5.83
C VAL A 87 5.40 -2.66 -4.53
N THR A 88 5.20 -3.32 -3.39
CA THR A 88 5.28 -2.71 -2.05
C THR A 88 6.18 -3.54 -1.14
N GLY A 89 6.70 -2.94 -0.08
CA GLY A 89 7.63 -3.62 0.84
C GLY A 89 8.98 -3.93 0.19
N VAL A 90 9.29 -3.33 -0.96
CA VAL A 90 10.57 -3.50 -1.66
C VAL A 90 11.56 -2.47 -1.13
N SER A 91 12.71 -2.95 -0.65
CA SER A 91 13.87 -2.12 -0.33
C SER A 91 15.02 -2.50 -1.25
N THR A 92 15.64 -1.52 -1.90
CA THR A 92 16.73 -1.76 -2.86
C THR A 92 17.99 -1.04 -2.39
N GLY A 93 19.12 -1.74 -2.47
CA GLY A 93 20.45 -1.19 -2.21
C GLY A 93 21.44 -1.69 -3.25
N THR A 94 22.69 -1.25 -3.13
CA THR A 94 23.78 -1.68 -4.02
C THR A 94 24.09 -3.18 -3.94
N GLY A 95 23.81 -3.80 -2.78
CA GLY A 95 24.02 -5.23 -2.54
C GLY A 95 22.86 -6.13 -2.97
N GLY A 96 21.75 -5.58 -3.51
CA GLY A 96 20.57 -6.35 -3.90
C GLY A 96 19.25 -5.70 -3.47
N ARG A 97 18.18 -6.49 -3.39
CA ARG A 97 16.87 -6.03 -2.92
C ARG A 97 16.28 -6.98 -1.88
N THR A 98 15.46 -6.46 -0.98
CA THR A 98 14.61 -7.25 -0.10
C THR A 98 13.15 -6.97 -0.42
N VAL A 99 12.30 -7.98 -0.26
CA VAL A 99 10.85 -7.88 -0.45
C VAL A 99 10.16 -8.38 0.81
N ALA A 100 9.53 -7.47 1.55
CA ALA A 100 8.85 -7.75 2.81
C ALA A 100 7.34 -7.89 2.61
N ALA A 101 6.80 -9.03 3.03
CA ALA A 101 5.39 -9.30 3.19
C ALA A 101 5.01 -9.09 4.67
N THR A 102 4.14 -8.12 4.90
CA THR A 102 3.66 -7.69 6.22
C THR A 102 2.14 -7.55 6.19
N ALA A 103 1.50 -7.42 7.36
CA ALA A 103 0.06 -7.15 7.43
C ALA A 103 -0.38 -5.86 6.72
N ALA A 104 0.55 -4.96 6.34
CA ALA A 104 0.26 -3.74 5.59
C ALA A 104 0.10 -3.97 4.08
N ASN A 105 0.74 -5.01 3.52
CA ASN A 105 0.76 -5.28 2.08
C ASN A 105 0.42 -6.72 1.69
N PHE A 106 0.15 -7.59 2.67
CA PHE A 106 -0.32 -8.95 2.45
C PHE A 106 -1.48 -9.23 3.42
N PRO A 107 -2.75 -9.08 2.98
CA PRO A 107 -3.91 -9.21 3.86
C PRO A 107 -4.03 -10.58 4.54
N GLY A 108 -3.52 -11.64 3.91
CA GLY A 108 -3.45 -12.99 4.48
C GLY A 108 -2.67 -13.09 5.79
N LEU A 109 -1.82 -12.12 6.14
CA LEU A 109 -1.07 -12.11 7.42
C LEU A 109 -1.80 -11.42 8.57
N ILE A 110 -2.93 -10.75 8.30
CA ILE A 110 -3.68 -10.06 9.34
C ILE A 110 -4.17 -11.07 10.37
N ASN A 111 -4.00 -10.76 11.66
CA ASN A 111 -4.34 -11.62 12.79
C ASN A 111 -3.52 -12.92 12.94
N HIS A 112 -2.41 -13.08 12.19
CA HIS A 112 -1.54 -14.26 12.30
C HIS A 112 -0.24 -14.02 13.08
N GLY A 113 0.15 -12.74 13.29
CA GLY A 113 1.35 -12.40 14.06
C GLY A 113 2.69 -12.74 13.40
N ILE A 114 2.69 -13.03 12.09
CA ILE A 114 3.87 -13.38 11.31
C ILE A 114 4.10 -12.37 10.17
N ALA A 115 5.35 -12.30 9.72
CA ALA A 115 5.80 -11.57 8.54
C ALA A 115 6.90 -12.37 7.86
N MET A 116 7.14 -12.12 6.57
CA MET A 116 8.17 -12.82 5.81
C MET A 116 8.91 -11.82 4.93
N THR A 117 10.23 -11.95 4.82
CA THR A 117 11.04 -11.14 3.91
C THR A 117 11.94 -12.06 3.09
N ILE A 118 11.97 -11.87 1.77
CA ILE A 118 12.95 -12.54 0.90
C ILE A 118 14.04 -11.55 0.53
N GLY A 119 15.29 -11.89 0.82
CA GLY A 119 16.47 -11.15 0.40
C GLY A 119 17.05 -11.70 -0.89
N PHE A 120 17.05 -10.89 -1.94
CA PHE A 120 17.74 -11.14 -3.21
C PHE A 120 19.07 -10.40 -3.20
N LEU A 121 20.08 -10.98 -2.53
CA LEU A 121 21.40 -10.39 -2.40
C LEU A 121 22.32 -10.83 -3.55
N GLY A 122 23.03 -9.88 -4.14
CA GLY A 122 24.07 -10.14 -5.11
C GLY A 122 25.38 -10.63 -4.47
N PRO A 123 26.40 -10.97 -5.28
CA PRO A 123 27.72 -11.31 -4.78
C PRO A 123 28.27 -10.22 -3.86
N CYS A 124 28.81 -10.63 -2.70
CA CYS A 124 29.29 -9.71 -1.65
C CYS A 124 28.21 -8.77 -1.08
N GLY A 125 26.92 -9.01 -1.37
CA GLY A 125 25.81 -8.26 -0.81
C GLY A 125 25.59 -8.60 0.67
N ILE A 126 25.29 -7.58 1.47
CA ILE A 126 24.97 -7.73 2.89
C ILE A 126 23.67 -6.97 3.19
N ASN A 127 22.79 -7.58 3.98
CA ASN A 127 21.75 -6.84 4.67
C ASN A 127 22.39 -6.17 5.89
N LEU A 128 22.51 -4.83 5.86
CA LEU A 128 23.27 -4.08 6.85
C LEU A 128 22.84 -4.41 8.30
N PRO A 129 23.75 -4.27 9.29
CA PRO A 129 23.41 -4.47 10.69
C PRO A 129 22.17 -3.65 11.08
N HIS A 130 21.15 -4.33 11.58
CA HIS A 130 19.87 -3.73 11.98
C HIS A 130 19.23 -4.53 13.10
N THR A 131 18.10 -4.05 13.62
CA THR A 131 17.33 -4.72 14.67
C THR A 131 15.85 -4.77 14.32
N HIS A 132 15.18 -5.83 14.80
CA HIS A 132 13.73 -5.95 14.80
C HIS A 132 13.20 -5.72 16.22
N PRO A 133 12.74 -4.50 16.58
CA PRO A 133 12.42 -4.15 17.96
C PRO A 133 11.18 -4.87 18.52
N ARG A 134 10.41 -5.57 17.67
CA ARG A 134 9.13 -6.20 18.04
C ARG A 134 8.95 -7.60 17.44
N ALA A 135 10.00 -8.23 16.94
CA ALA A 135 9.91 -9.55 16.32
C ALA A 135 11.23 -10.32 16.48
N THR A 136 11.12 -11.64 16.65
CA THR A 136 12.23 -12.57 16.48
C THR A 136 12.25 -13.05 15.03
N GLU A 137 13.43 -13.26 14.47
CA GLU A 137 13.62 -13.66 13.08
C GLU A 137 14.21 -15.08 13.00
N ILE A 138 13.71 -15.87 12.05
CA ILE A 138 14.27 -17.16 11.68
C ILE A 138 14.66 -17.06 10.21
N ASN A 139 15.95 -17.27 9.92
CA ASN A 139 16.49 -17.20 8.58
C ASN A 139 16.70 -18.60 7.98
N PHE A 140 16.38 -18.72 6.69
CA PHE A 140 16.74 -19.86 5.86
C PHE A 140 17.30 -19.31 4.54
N SER A 141 18.47 -19.80 4.15
CA SER A 141 19.25 -19.30 3.01
C SER A 141 19.65 -20.44 2.08
#